data_AF-A0AAU3KQ55-F1
#
_entry.id   AF-A0AAU3KQ55-F1
#
_cell.length_a   1.000
_cell.length_b   1.000
_cell.length_c   1.000
_cell.angle_alpha   90.00
_cell.angle_beta   90.00
_cell.angle_gamma   90.00
#
_symmetry.space_group_name_H-M   'P 1'
#
loop_
_entity.id
_entity.type
_entity.pdbx_description
1 polymer ?
#
loop_
_entity_poly.entity_id
_entity_poly.type
_entity_poly.pdbx_seq_one_letter_code
_entity_poly.pdbx_strand_id
1 'polypeptide(L)'
;MSMMNQTVLSLVAVLDKVGDRLVVWHVNVGRGMGLSRLTGAWVVGLDQEDVISTITAGCCAIWCGAEVVAGTAETGVVDLDATVDAVLAEVAVVDERFTEHQETLSNKLIRPQWPALVHPSQAAPPLREIDENVRPALCLAHGIADLADRWAEFEALRAARPILIEQGGKTARPLPLVVR
;
A
#
# COMPACT_ATOMS: atom_id res chain seq x y z
N MET A 1 -3.74 -20.47 -16.34
CA MET A 1 -4.92 -19.66 -15.96
C MET A 1 -4.71 -19.17 -14.53
N SER A 2 -4.20 -17.96 -14.37
CA SER A 2 -3.86 -17.39 -13.06
C SER A 2 -5.15 -17.01 -12.32
N MET A 3 -5.33 -17.48 -11.09
CA MET A 3 -6.40 -17.01 -10.21
C MET A 3 -6.14 -15.53 -9.93
N MET A 4 -6.91 -14.65 -10.56
CA MET A 4 -7.04 -13.26 -10.12
C MET A 4 -7.62 -13.30 -8.72
N ASN A 5 -6.77 -13.30 -7.70
CA ASN A 5 -7.22 -13.37 -6.32
C ASN A 5 -7.96 -12.07 -6.02
N GLN A 6 -9.28 -12.19 -5.88
CA GLN A 6 -10.21 -11.10 -5.60
C GLN A 6 -10.13 -10.71 -4.11
N THR A 7 -8.93 -10.46 -3.60
CA THR A 7 -8.77 -10.32 -2.16
C THR A 7 -9.19 -8.92 -1.72
N VAL A 8 -10.36 -8.88 -1.09
CA VAL A 8 -10.96 -7.70 -0.46
C VAL A 8 -10.07 -7.16 0.68
N LEU A 9 -9.34 -8.07 1.35
CA LEU A 9 -8.34 -7.75 2.37
C LEU A 9 -6.97 -8.22 1.88
N SER A 10 -6.01 -7.31 1.85
CA SER A 10 -4.60 -7.63 1.59
C SER A 10 -3.78 -6.89 2.62
N LEU A 11 -3.06 -7.61 3.47
CA LEU A 11 -2.30 -7.03 4.57
C LEU A 11 -0.81 -6.99 4.24
N VAL A 12 -0.18 -5.89 4.61
CA VAL A 12 1.27 -5.81 4.78
C VAL A 12 1.60 -5.56 6.25
N ALA A 13 2.71 -6.12 6.70
CA ALA A 13 3.25 -5.89 8.02
C ALA A 13 4.42 -4.90 7.91
N VAL A 14 4.29 -3.75 8.55
CA VAL A 14 5.39 -2.79 8.72
C VAL A 14 6.15 -3.16 9.97
N LEU A 15 7.45 -3.40 9.82
CA LEU A 15 8.31 -4.01 10.83
C LEU A 15 9.46 -3.07 11.17
N ASP A 16 9.77 -2.95 12.46
CA ASP A 16 10.93 -2.20 12.93
C ASP A 16 11.51 -2.87 14.17
N LYS A 17 12.81 -3.18 14.13
CA LYS A 17 13.51 -3.78 15.26
C LYS A 17 14.11 -2.67 16.12
N VAL A 18 13.70 -2.62 17.38
CA VAL A 18 14.14 -1.60 18.33
C VAL A 18 14.64 -2.28 19.60
N GLY A 19 15.96 -2.31 19.77
CA GLY A 19 16.61 -3.00 20.88
C GLY A 19 16.32 -4.51 20.85
N ASP A 20 15.71 -5.00 21.93
CA ASP A 20 15.28 -6.39 22.12
C ASP A 20 13.81 -6.62 21.76
N ARG A 21 13.22 -5.72 20.97
CA ARG A 21 11.81 -5.77 20.56
C ARG A 21 11.63 -5.62 19.06
N LEU A 22 10.50 -6.12 18.58
CA LEU A 22 9.97 -5.90 17.25
C LEU A 22 8.65 -5.10 17.36
N VAL A 23 8.60 -3.98 16.65
CA VAL A 23 7.38 -3.20 16.44
C VAL A 23 6.72 -3.68 15.14
N VAL A 24 5.43 -3.97 15.20
CA VAL A 24 4.65 -4.49 14.07
C VAL A 24 3.39 -3.66 13.88
N TRP A 25 3.15 -3.21 12.66
CA TRP A 25 1.90 -2.57 12.24
C TRP A 25 1.29 -3.30 11.05
N HIS A 26 0.01 -3.66 11.14
CA HIS A 26 -0.72 -4.19 9.99
C HIS A 26 -1.44 -3.09 9.23
N VAL A 27 -1.21 -3.07 7.92
CA VAL A 27 -1.83 -2.11 7.01
C VAL A 27 -2.57 -2.87 5.91
N ASN A 28 -3.88 -2.61 5.77
CA ASN A 28 -4.69 -3.14 4.70
C ASN A 28 -4.49 -2.36 3.40
N VAL A 29 -3.73 -2.93 2.47
CA VAL A 29 -3.48 -2.40 1.12
C VAL A 29 -4.42 -3.01 0.07
N GLY A 30 -5.46 -3.71 0.52
CA GLY A 30 -6.54 -4.23 -0.32
C GLY A 30 -7.40 -3.13 -0.95
N ARG A 31 -8.56 -3.52 -1.52
CA ARG A 31 -9.51 -2.57 -2.09
C ARG A 31 -10.07 -1.64 -1.00
N GLY A 32 -10.40 -0.41 -1.38
CA GLY A 32 -11.07 0.53 -0.48
C GLY A 32 -12.43 0.00 -0.03
N MET A 33 -12.64 -0.10 1.28
CA MET A 33 -13.89 -0.59 1.90
C MET A 33 -14.54 0.43 2.86
N GLY A 34 -13.97 1.64 2.99
CA GLY A 34 -14.44 2.63 3.97
C GLY A 34 -14.12 2.26 5.42
N LEU A 35 -13.21 1.30 5.65
CA LEU A 35 -12.67 0.94 6.97
C LEU A 35 -11.27 1.50 7.14
N SER A 36 -10.83 1.62 8.40
CA SER A 36 -9.43 1.99 8.71
C SER A 36 -8.46 1.05 8.01
N ARG A 37 -7.43 1.63 7.38
CA ARG A 37 -6.31 0.91 6.77
C ARG A 37 -5.37 0.33 7.82
N LEU A 38 -5.19 1.01 8.96
CA LEU A 38 -4.42 0.50 10.09
C LEU A 38 -5.29 -0.49 10.86
N THR A 39 -4.93 -1.77 10.83
CA THR A 39 -5.78 -2.86 11.34
C THR A 39 -5.23 -3.56 12.59
N GLY A 40 -3.99 -3.28 12.98
CA GLY A 40 -3.39 -3.86 14.19
C GLY A 40 -1.99 -3.33 14.47
N ALA A 41 -1.59 -3.36 15.74
CA ALA A 41 -0.29 -2.88 16.22
C ALA A 41 0.20 -3.70 17.41
N TRP A 42 1.49 -4.05 17.41
CA TRP A 42 2.13 -4.81 18.47
C TRP A 42 3.56 -4.32 18.71
N VAL A 43 4.02 -4.47 19.96
CA VAL A 43 5.42 -4.38 20.33
C VAL A 43 5.73 -5.65 21.12
N VAL A 44 6.58 -6.51 20.57
CA VAL A 44 6.85 -7.84 21.12
C VAL A 44 8.33 -8.02 21.37
N GLY A 45 8.70 -8.76 22.42
CA GLY A 45 10.09 -9.12 22.68
C GLY A 45 10.59 -10.11 21.63
N LEU A 46 11.88 -10.03 21.28
CA LEU A 46 12.50 -10.94 20.31
C LEU A 46 12.58 -12.40 20.81
N ASP A 47 12.37 -12.62 22.11
CA ASP A 47 12.24 -13.94 22.73
C ASP A 47 10.87 -14.60 22.48
N GLN A 48 9.88 -13.85 21.97
CA GLN A 48 8.53 -14.34 21.70
C GLN A 48 8.36 -14.75 20.23
N GLU A 49 9.21 -15.66 19.75
CA GLU A 49 9.25 -16.10 18.35
C GLU A 49 7.88 -16.61 17.84
N ASP A 50 7.15 -17.38 18.64
CA ASP A 50 5.81 -17.88 18.26
C ASP A 50 4.81 -16.75 18.02
N VAL A 51 4.89 -15.68 18.81
CA VAL A 51 4.03 -14.50 18.65
C VAL A 51 4.44 -13.73 17.39
N ILE A 52 5.74 -13.51 17.19
CA ILE A 52 6.29 -12.83 16.00
C ILE A 52 5.86 -13.56 14.73
N SER A 53 6.06 -14.88 14.69
CA SER A 53 5.64 -15.74 13.58
C SER A 53 4.14 -15.63 13.34
N THR A 54 3.32 -15.74 14.40
CA THR A 54 1.86 -15.67 14.29
C THR A 54 1.37 -14.34 13.72
N ILE A 55 1.90 -13.21 14.19
CA ILE A 55 1.43 -11.89 13.72
C ILE A 55 1.96 -11.56 12.33
N THR A 56 3.15 -12.02 11.93
CA THR A 56 3.70 -11.75 10.60
C THR A 56 3.25 -12.75 9.52
N ALA A 57 2.68 -13.88 9.93
CA ALA A 57 2.24 -14.95 9.04
C ALA A 57 1.31 -14.47 7.93
N GLY A 58 1.61 -14.86 6.69
CA GLY A 58 0.75 -14.61 5.53
C GLY A 58 0.80 -13.18 4.98
N CYS A 59 1.50 -12.25 5.64
CA CYS A 59 1.65 -10.87 5.21
C CYS A 59 2.96 -10.68 4.44
N CYS A 60 3.01 -9.76 3.48
CA CYS A 60 4.30 -9.26 3.00
C CYS A 60 4.85 -8.23 4.00
N ALA A 61 6.16 -8.19 4.19
CA ALA A 61 6.82 -7.28 5.13
C ALA A 61 7.33 -6.00 4.47
N ILE A 62 7.30 -4.89 5.19
CA ILE A 62 8.00 -3.64 4.87
C ILE A 62 8.86 -3.29 6.10
N TRP A 63 10.18 -3.30 5.94
CA TRP A 63 11.12 -3.02 7.02
C TRP A 63 11.49 -1.53 7.05
N CYS A 64 11.42 -0.90 8.23
CA CYS A 64 11.82 0.50 8.42
C CYS A 64 13.35 0.67 8.41
N GLY A 65 14.07 -0.33 8.92
CA GLY A 65 15.52 -0.38 8.99
C GLY A 65 16.11 -1.52 8.18
N ALA A 66 17.44 -1.58 8.11
CA ALA A 66 18.16 -2.65 7.42
C ALA A 66 18.20 -3.98 8.20
N GLU A 67 17.93 -3.93 9.51
CA GLU A 67 18.00 -5.12 10.35
C GLU A 67 16.70 -5.91 10.30
N VAL A 68 16.82 -7.17 9.84
CA VAL A 68 15.72 -8.13 9.77
C VAL A 68 15.79 -9.07 10.97
N VAL A 69 14.64 -9.36 11.56
CA VAL A 69 14.52 -10.27 12.71
C VAL A 69 14.27 -11.69 12.22
N ALA A 70 14.98 -12.68 12.78
CA ALA A 70 14.71 -14.09 12.53
C ALA A 70 13.39 -14.54 13.18
N GLY A 71 12.72 -15.53 12.59
CA GLY A 71 11.46 -16.08 13.13
C GLY A 71 10.20 -15.33 12.68
N THR A 72 10.33 -14.31 11.84
CA THR A 72 9.20 -13.75 11.09
C THR A 72 8.74 -14.74 10.01
N ALA A 73 7.43 -14.73 9.73
CA ALA A 73 6.77 -15.64 8.81
C ALA A 73 6.11 -14.88 7.63
N GLU A 74 6.73 -13.79 7.19
CA GLU A 74 6.28 -13.05 6.04
C GLU A 74 6.35 -13.88 4.74
N THR A 75 5.45 -13.60 3.81
CA THR A 75 5.39 -14.27 2.51
C THR A 75 6.34 -13.68 1.47
N GLY A 76 7.00 -12.58 1.80
CA GLY A 76 7.94 -11.85 0.96
C GLY A 76 8.17 -10.44 1.50
N VAL A 77 9.20 -9.76 0.99
CA VAL A 77 9.49 -8.38 1.39
C VAL A 77 9.06 -7.44 0.28
N VAL A 78 8.30 -6.40 0.61
CA VAL A 78 7.88 -5.39 -0.36
C VAL A 78 9.05 -4.46 -0.65
N ASP A 79 9.28 -4.21 -1.93
CA ASP A 79 10.10 -3.11 -2.41
C ASP A 79 9.20 -1.87 -2.51
N LEU A 80 9.36 -0.96 -1.54
CA LEU A 80 8.48 0.20 -1.40
C LEU A 80 8.70 1.22 -2.52
N ASP A 81 9.96 1.47 -2.89
CA ASP A 81 10.29 2.40 -3.97
C ASP A 81 9.73 1.87 -5.30
N ALA A 82 9.95 0.58 -5.60
CA ALA A 82 9.41 -0.04 -6.81
C ALA A 82 7.88 -0.12 -6.81
N THR A 83 7.25 -0.26 -5.64
CA THR A 83 5.78 -0.20 -5.51
C THR A 83 5.25 1.19 -5.85
N VAL A 84 5.91 2.25 -5.37
CA VAL A 84 5.52 3.63 -5.70
C VAL A 84 5.74 3.91 -7.18
N ASP A 85 6.86 3.47 -7.75
CA ASP A 85 7.13 3.60 -9.19
C ASP A 85 6.07 2.88 -10.04
N ALA A 86 5.67 1.67 -9.65
CA ALA A 86 4.61 0.92 -10.33
C ALA A 86 3.27 1.67 -10.29
N VAL A 87 2.91 2.25 -9.14
CA VAL A 87 1.69 3.04 -8.97
C VAL A 87 1.73 4.30 -9.84
N LEU A 88 2.85 5.04 -9.85
CA LEU A 88 3.02 6.23 -10.68
C LEU A 88 2.97 5.91 -12.18
N ALA A 89 3.60 4.81 -12.60
CA ALA A 89 3.57 4.35 -13.98
C ALA A 89 2.15 4.01 -14.44
N GLU A 90 1.35 3.34 -13.60
CA GLU A 90 -0.05 3.04 -13.92
C GLU A 90 -0.91 4.30 -14.08
N VAL A 91 -0.71 5.31 -13.22
CA VAL A 91 -1.41 6.60 -13.37
C VAL A 91 -1.03 7.27 -14.69
N ALA A 92 0.25 7.28 -15.05
CA ALA A 92 0.72 7.87 -16.30
C ALA A 92 0.11 7.18 -17.54
N VAL A 93 0.10 5.84 -17.56
CA VAL A 93 -0.53 5.05 -18.64
C VAL A 93 -2.02 5.35 -18.77
N VAL A 94 -2.72 5.49 -17.64
CA VAL A 94 -4.15 5.80 -17.64
C VAL A 94 -4.43 7.23 -18.11
N ASP A 95 -3.60 8.21 -17.72
CA ASP A 95 -3.75 9.59 -18.19
C ASP A 95 -3.45 9.73 -19.69
N GLU A 96 -2.43 9.03 -20.19
CA GLU A 96 -2.09 8.98 -21.60
C GLU A 96 -3.25 8.41 -22.42
N ARG A 97 -3.81 7.26 -22.01
CA ARG A 97 -5.00 6.65 -22.63
C ARG A 97 -6.20 7.60 -22.67
N PHE A 98 -6.43 8.36 -21.60
CA PHE A 98 -7.50 9.36 -21.58
C PHE A 98 -7.23 10.48 -22.58
N THR A 99 -5.98 10.91 -22.69
CA THR A 99 -5.53 11.96 -23.63
C THR A 99 -5.71 11.52 -25.08
N GLU A 100 -5.22 10.34 -25.43
CA GLU A 100 -5.38 9.76 -26.77
C GLU A 100 -6.87 9.66 -27.16
N HIS A 101 -7.72 9.18 -26.25
CA HIS A 101 -9.15 9.10 -26.52
C HIS A 101 -9.79 10.49 -26.72
N GLN A 102 -9.39 11.48 -25.92
CA GLN A 102 -9.88 12.85 -26.04
C GLN A 102 -9.56 13.47 -27.42
N GLU A 103 -8.42 13.15 -28.01
CA GLU A 103 -8.03 13.64 -29.33
C GLU A 103 -8.90 13.09 -30.46
N THR A 104 -9.51 11.92 -30.25
CA THR A 104 -10.45 11.32 -31.23
C THR A 104 -11.85 11.96 -31.22
N LEU A 105 -12.16 12.76 -30.20
CA LEU A 105 -13.49 13.34 -30.01
C LEU A 105 -13.53 14.82 -30.38
N SER A 106 -14.59 15.23 -31.08
CA SER A 106 -14.86 16.64 -31.38
C SER A 106 -15.25 17.46 -30.14
N ASN A 107 -15.80 16.80 -29.11
CA ASN A 107 -16.19 17.42 -27.84
C ASN A 107 -15.21 17.04 -26.72
N LYS A 108 -14.92 18.01 -25.83
CA LYS A 108 -14.07 17.79 -24.66
C LYS A 108 -14.81 17.07 -23.54
N LEU A 109 -14.28 15.92 -23.13
CA LEU A 109 -14.62 15.23 -21.90
C LEU A 109 -14.01 15.96 -20.70
N ILE A 110 -14.62 15.78 -19.54
CA ILE A 110 -14.07 16.28 -18.28
C ILE A 110 -12.91 15.36 -17.87
N ARG A 111 -11.70 15.91 -17.88
CA ARG A 111 -10.51 15.19 -17.42
C ARG A 111 -10.63 14.91 -15.91
N PRO A 112 -10.43 13.66 -15.46
CA PRO A 112 -10.29 13.35 -14.04
C PRO A 112 -9.15 14.13 -13.40
N GLN A 113 -9.37 14.59 -12.17
CA GLN A 113 -8.28 15.00 -11.32
C GLN A 113 -7.73 13.75 -10.63
N TRP A 114 -6.57 13.26 -11.08
CA TRP A 114 -5.91 12.14 -10.44
C TRP A 114 -5.40 12.54 -9.04
N PRO A 115 -5.49 11.64 -8.05
CA PRO A 115 -5.01 11.93 -6.71
C PRO A 115 -3.49 12.10 -6.70
N ALA A 116 -2.99 13.01 -5.86
CA ALA A 116 -1.57 13.14 -5.61
C ALA A 116 -1.07 11.94 -4.79
N LEU A 117 -0.10 11.22 -5.36
CA LEU A 117 0.58 10.08 -4.76
C LEU A 117 1.88 10.57 -4.13
N VAL A 118 2.06 10.29 -2.84
CA VAL A 118 3.23 10.68 -2.06
C VAL A 118 3.96 9.42 -1.63
N HIS A 119 5.29 9.44 -1.70
CA HIS A 119 6.07 8.31 -1.22
C HIS A 119 5.85 8.12 0.30
N PRO A 120 5.56 6.91 0.81
CA PRO A 120 5.21 6.71 2.23
C PRO A 120 6.26 7.22 3.23
N SER A 121 7.56 7.18 2.89
CA SER A 121 8.62 7.73 3.74
C SER A 121 8.62 9.26 3.84
N GLN A 122 7.87 9.95 2.97
CA GLN A 122 7.72 11.40 2.93
C GLN A 122 6.36 11.86 3.47
N ALA A 123 5.51 10.92 3.90
CA ALA A 123 4.21 11.25 4.47
C ALA A 123 4.37 12.08 5.76
N ALA A 124 3.44 13.01 5.97
CA ALA A 124 3.47 13.84 7.16
C ALA A 124 3.31 12.98 8.42
N PRO A 125 4.15 13.18 9.45
CA PRO A 125 4.04 12.41 10.68
C PRO A 125 2.72 12.72 11.40
N PRO A 126 2.19 11.79 12.22
CA PRO A 126 0.98 12.04 13.00
C PRO A 126 1.21 13.20 13.99
N LEU A 127 0.18 14.03 14.21
CA LEU A 127 0.25 15.29 14.98
C LEU A 127 0.44 15.14 16.51
N ARG A 128 0.71 13.94 17.03
CA ARG A 128 0.73 13.66 18.48
C ARG A 128 2.14 13.40 18.98
N GLU A 129 2.37 13.59 20.28
CA GLU A 129 3.57 13.05 20.94
C GLU A 129 3.52 11.53 20.83
N ILE A 130 4.55 10.96 20.18
CA ILE A 130 4.69 9.54 19.88
C ILE A 130 6.01 9.09 20.53
N ASP A 131 6.00 7.91 21.14
CA ASP A 131 7.22 7.27 21.61
C ASP A 131 8.20 7.09 20.43
N GLU A 132 9.42 7.62 20.57
CA GLU A 132 10.45 7.58 19.53
C GLU A 132 10.75 6.15 19.07
N ASN A 133 10.57 5.15 19.94
CA ASN A 133 10.81 3.74 19.61
C ASN A 133 9.76 3.15 18.67
N VAL A 134 8.57 3.74 18.55
CA VAL A 134 7.53 3.26 17.61
C VAL A 134 7.31 4.23 16.45
N ARG A 135 7.90 5.43 16.52
CA ARG A 135 7.71 6.51 15.55
C ARG A 135 8.04 6.08 14.12
N PRO A 136 9.17 5.41 13.80
CA PRO A 136 9.48 5.05 12.42
C PRO A 136 8.43 4.12 11.81
N ALA A 137 8.11 3.02 12.50
CA ALA A 137 7.08 2.07 12.07
C ALA A 137 5.70 2.70 11.92
N LEU A 138 5.30 3.54 12.89
CA LEU A 138 4.01 4.22 12.85
C LEU A 138 3.91 5.21 11.68
N CYS A 139 4.93 6.07 11.49
CA CYS A 139 4.95 7.02 10.37
C CYS A 139 4.89 6.30 9.03
N LEU A 140 5.67 5.22 8.86
CA LEU A 140 5.67 4.46 7.63
C LEU A 140 4.33 3.75 7.39
N ALA A 141 3.74 3.15 8.42
CA ALA A 141 2.42 2.54 8.34
C ALA A 141 1.33 3.54 7.91
N HIS A 142 1.36 4.76 8.45
CA HIS A 142 0.48 5.85 8.02
C HIS A 142 0.73 6.25 6.56
N GLY A 143 1.98 6.39 6.14
CA GLY A 143 2.30 6.69 4.75
C GLY A 143 1.81 5.62 3.78
N ILE A 144 1.89 4.35 4.15
CA ILE A 144 1.39 3.23 3.33
C ILE A 144 -0.14 3.24 3.29
N ALA A 145 -0.80 3.52 4.42
CA ALA A 145 -2.24 3.69 4.47
C ALA A 145 -2.71 4.80 3.53
N ASP A 146 -2.05 5.96 3.57
CA ASP A 146 -2.34 7.09 2.70
C ASP A 146 -2.14 6.74 1.21
N LEU A 147 -1.05 6.05 0.88
CA LEU A 147 -0.80 5.57 -0.48
C LEU A 147 -1.91 4.62 -0.96
N ALA A 148 -2.34 3.68 -0.11
CA ALA A 148 -3.41 2.73 -0.41
C ALA A 148 -4.78 3.42 -0.59
N ASP A 149 -5.05 4.48 0.16
CA ASP A 149 -6.28 5.27 -0.01
C ASP A 149 -6.26 6.11 -1.29
N ARG A 150 -5.13 6.74 -1.62
CA ARG A 150 -4.98 7.48 -2.89
C ARG A 150 -5.04 6.55 -4.10
N TRP A 151 -4.49 5.35 -3.99
CA TRP A 151 -4.65 4.33 -5.01
C TRP A 151 -6.11 3.90 -5.18
N ALA A 152 -6.84 3.70 -4.09
CA ALA A 152 -8.26 3.35 -4.16
C ALA A 152 -9.11 4.47 -4.79
N GLU A 153 -8.80 5.73 -4.51
CA GLU A 153 -9.43 6.89 -5.16
C GLU A 153 -9.14 6.92 -6.67
N PHE A 154 -7.88 6.69 -7.07
CA PHE A 154 -7.49 6.57 -8.47
C PHE A 154 -8.27 5.44 -9.18
N GLU A 155 -8.30 4.25 -8.59
CA GLU A 155 -9.00 3.09 -9.16
C GLU A 155 -10.51 3.32 -9.27
N ALA A 156 -11.13 4.05 -8.33
CA ALA A 156 -12.53 4.45 -8.42
C ALA A 156 -12.78 5.39 -9.61
N LEU A 157 -11.92 6.39 -9.81
CA LEU A 157 -12.00 7.30 -10.96
C LEU A 157 -11.78 6.56 -12.28
N ARG A 158 -10.81 5.64 -12.33
CA ARG A 158 -10.51 4.81 -13.51
C ARG A 158 -11.70 3.92 -13.86
N ALA A 159 -12.22 3.15 -12.90
CA ALA A 159 -13.30 2.19 -13.11
C ALA A 159 -14.63 2.85 -13.50
N ALA A 160 -14.86 4.10 -13.10
CA ALA A 160 -16.04 4.87 -13.49
C ALA A 160 -16.05 5.28 -14.98
N ARG A 161 -14.96 5.08 -15.72
CA ARG A 161 -14.79 5.53 -17.11
C ARG A 161 -14.71 4.34 -18.06
N PRO A 162 -15.71 4.14 -18.95
CA PRO A 162 -15.73 3.00 -19.87
C PRO A 162 -14.49 2.87 -20.75
N ILE A 163 -13.90 3.99 -21.16
CA ILE A 163 -12.70 4.04 -22.02
C ILE A 163 -11.44 3.51 -21.34
N LEU A 164 -11.44 3.43 -19.99
CA LEU A 164 -10.31 2.95 -19.19
C LEU A 164 -10.52 1.52 -18.66
N ILE A 165 -11.59 0.83 -19.09
CA ILE A 165 -11.86 -0.55 -18.66
C ILE A 165 -10.74 -1.49 -19.11
N GLU A 166 -10.11 -1.25 -20.26
CA GLU A 166 -8.97 -2.04 -20.72
C GLU A 166 -7.76 -1.91 -19.79
N GLN A 167 -7.66 -0.84 -19.00
CA GLN A 167 -6.57 -0.56 -18.06
C GLN A 167 -6.94 -1.14 -16.68
N GLY A 168 -6.99 -2.46 -16.55
CA GLY A 168 -7.19 -3.10 -15.23
C GLY A 168 -8.64 -3.50 -14.91
N GLY A 169 -9.55 -3.45 -15.88
CA GLY A 169 -10.89 -4.04 -15.77
C GLY A 169 -11.93 -3.14 -15.10
N LYS A 170 -13.14 -3.68 -14.92
CA LYS A 170 -14.31 -2.94 -14.39
C LYS A 170 -14.30 -2.72 -12.88
N THR A 171 -13.41 -3.39 -12.14
CA THR A 171 -13.37 -3.32 -10.68
C THR A 171 -12.10 -2.65 -10.21
N ALA A 172 -12.20 -1.85 -9.14
CA ALA A 172 -11.03 -1.29 -8.48
C ALA A 172 -10.05 -2.40 -8.05
N ARG A 173 -8.76 -2.19 -8.31
CA ARG A 173 -7.67 -3.11 -7.94
C ARG A 173 -7.10 -2.77 -6.56
N PRO A 174 -6.55 -3.75 -5.81
CA PRO A 174 -5.73 -3.46 -4.64
C PRO A 174 -4.43 -2.74 -5.05
N LEU A 175 -3.69 -2.21 -4.07
CA LEU A 175 -2.38 -1.58 -4.32
C LEU A 175 -1.43 -2.60 -4.99
N PRO A 176 -0.75 -2.26 -6.10
CA PRO A 176 0.12 -3.18 -6.82
C PRO A 176 1.47 -3.29 -6.13
N LEU A 177 1.55 -4.11 -5.09
CA LEU A 177 2.80 -4.37 -4.38
C LEU A 177 3.84 -5.02 -5.28
N VAL A 178 5.07 -4.50 -5.24
CA VAL A 178 6.26 -5.16 -5.80
C VAL A 178 6.97 -5.88 -4.67
N VAL A 179 7.19 -7.19 -4.82
CA VAL A 179 7.80 -8.07 -3.80
C VAL A 179 9.13 -8.61 -4.32
N ARG A 180 10.16 -8.57 -3.47
CA ARG A 180 11.52 -9.09 -3.72
C ARG A 180 11.76 -10.43 -3.03
#